data_AF-A0AAD2DY73-F1
#
_entry.id   AF-A0AAD2DY73-F1
#
_cell.length_a   1.000
_cell.length_b   1.000
_cell.length_c   1.000
_cell.angle_alpha   90.00
_cell.angle_beta   90.00
_cell.angle_gamma   90.00
#
_symmetry.space_group_name_H-M   'P 1'
#
loop_
_entity.id
_entity.type
_entity.pdbx_description
1 polymer ?
#
loop_
_entity_poly.entity_id
_entity_poly.type
_entity_poly.pdbx_seq_one_letter_code
_entity_poly.pdbx_strand_id
1 'polypeptide(L)'
;MVKKVELVQIIAEALYSLGFKKTGAHLEEESVIPLQSSVVNLFIQQILDGEWDDSVATLHKIGLIDETIIRLSSFVILEQKFFALLDGEKVMDRCFEDKED
;
A
#
# COMPACT_ATOMS: atom_id res chain seq x y z
N MET A 1 10.17 -16.30 -19.53
CA MET A 1 11.36 -15.44 -19.46
C MET A 1 11.15 -14.49 -18.30
N VAL A 2 11.97 -14.57 -17.25
CA VAL A 2 11.92 -13.62 -16.12
C VAL A 2 12.31 -12.26 -16.67
N LYS A 3 11.47 -11.23 -16.46
CA LYS A 3 11.76 -9.89 -16.96
C LYS A 3 12.93 -9.34 -16.13
N LYS A 4 13.93 -8.73 -16.78
CA LYS A 4 15.14 -8.17 -16.13
C LYS A 4 14.84 -7.38 -14.85
N VAL A 5 13.71 -6.69 -14.82
CA VAL A 5 13.19 -5.93 -13.67
C VAL A 5 12.89 -6.81 -12.45
N GLU A 6 12.19 -7.92 -12.64
CA GLU A 6 11.83 -8.85 -11.54
C GLU A 6 13.08 -9.49 -10.93
N LEU A 7 14.08 -9.82 -11.76
CA LEU A 7 15.35 -10.36 -11.28
C LEU A 7 16.13 -9.35 -10.42
N VAL A 8 16.18 -8.09 -10.86
CA VAL A 8 16.84 -6.99 -10.13
C VAL A 8 16.15 -6.75 -8.78
N GLN A 9 14.80 -6.76 -8.77
CA GLN A 9 14.01 -6.55 -7.56
C GLN A 9 14.20 -7.68 -6.54
N ILE A 10 14.19 -8.94 -6.97
CA ILE A 10 14.44 -10.12 -6.12
C ILE A 10 15.86 -10.08 -5.52
N ILE A 11 16.87 -9.67 -6.32
CA ILE A 11 18.25 -9.56 -5.84
C ILE A 11 18.39 -8.43 -4.83
N ALA A 12 17.78 -7.28 -5.09
CA ALA A 12 17.79 -6.16 -4.15
C ALA A 12 17.10 -6.54 -2.82
N GLU A 13 15.96 -7.21 -2.87
CA GLU A 13 15.22 -7.69 -1.68
C GLU A 13 16.04 -8.71 -0.85
N ALA A 14 16.78 -9.60 -1.51
CA ALA A 14 17.72 -10.50 -0.85
C ALA A 14 18.88 -9.75 -0.19
N LEU A 15 19.44 -8.73 -0.85
CA LEU A 15 20.53 -7.90 -0.30
C LEU A 15 20.08 -7.11 0.93
N TYR A 16 18.87 -6.54 0.92
CA TYR A 16 18.30 -5.87 2.08
C TYR A 16 18.06 -6.85 3.24
N SER A 17 17.53 -8.04 2.96
CA SER A 17 17.27 -9.08 3.96
C SER A 17 18.55 -9.60 4.64
N LEU A 18 19.67 -9.60 3.91
CA LEU A 18 20.99 -9.98 4.41
C LEU A 18 21.72 -8.84 5.17
N GLY A 19 21.12 -7.65 5.26
CA GLY A 19 21.69 -6.49 5.95
C GLY A 19 22.61 -5.62 5.08
N PHE A 20 22.76 -5.93 3.79
CA PHE A 20 23.60 -5.18 2.84
C PHE A 20 22.88 -3.96 2.25
N LYS A 21 22.38 -3.08 3.12
CA LYS A 21 21.58 -1.90 2.73
C LYS A 21 22.27 -0.98 1.74
N LYS A 22 23.59 -0.78 1.85
CA LYS A 22 24.37 0.03 0.90
C LYS A 22 24.41 -0.59 -0.49
N THR A 23 24.60 -1.91 -0.57
CA THR A 23 24.69 -2.63 -1.85
C THR A 23 23.34 -2.72 -2.55
N GLY A 24 22.25 -2.89 -1.79
CA GLY A 24 20.88 -2.79 -2.32
C GLY A 24 20.59 -1.44 -2.96
N ALA A 25 20.94 -0.34 -2.27
CA ALA A 25 20.75 1.02 -2.79
C ALA A 25 21.58 1.33 -4.04
N HIS A 26 22.83 0.86 -4.13
CA HIS A 26 23.65 1.05 -5.34
C HIS A 26 23.09 0.28 -6.55
N LEU A 27 22.55 -0.91 -6.31
CA LEU A 27 21.96 -1.74 -7.36
C LEU A 27 20.65 -1.13 -7.91
N GLU A 28 19.87 -0.44 -7.06
CA GLU A 28 18.72 0.36 -7.47
C GLU A 28 19.14 1.59 -8.30
N GLU A 29 20.17 2.30 -7.86
CA GLU A 29 20.69 3.51 -8.51
C GLU A 29 21.31 3.21 -9.89
N GLU A 30 22.14 2.18 -9.99
CA GLU A 30 22.79 1.80 -11.26
C GLU A 30 21.83 1.12 -12.24
N SER A 31 20.76 0.49 -11.75
CA SER A 31 19.78 -0.15 -12.62
C SER A 31 18.66 0.78 -13.09
N VAL A 32 18.48 1.94 -12.45
CA VAL A 32 17.35 2.88 -12.66
C VAL A 32 16.00 2.17 -12.48
N ILE A 33 15.97 1.14 -11.64
CA ILE A 33 14.77 0.36 -11.35
C ILE A 33 14.48 0.57 -9.86
N PRO A 34 13.50 1.42 -9.52
CA PRO A 34 13.10 1.57 -8.13
C PRO A 34 12.43 0.28 -7.64
N LEU A 35 12.86 -0.22 -6.48
CA LEU A 35 12.31 -1.41 -5.82
C LEU A 35 10.81 -1.29 -5.54
N GLN A 36 10.32 -0.07 -5.41
CA GLN A 36 8.90 0.27 -5.29
C GLN A 36 8.57 1.26 -6.40
N SER A 37 7.65 0.89 -7.29
CA SER A 37 7.14 1.83 -8.29
C SER A 37 6.51 3.03 -7.58
N SER A 38 6.65 4.24 -8.14
CA SER A 38 6.09 5.47 -7.56
C SER A 38 4.58 5.35 -7.30
N VAL A 39 3.87 4.56 -8.11
CA VAL A 39 2.45 4.27 -7.94
C VAL A 39 2.16 3.38 -6.71
N VAL A 40 3.09 2.50 -6.33
CA VAL A 40 2.96 1.64 -5.14
C VAL A 40 3.24 2.45 -3.87
N ASN A 41 4.25 3.34 -3.89
CA ASN A 41 4.48 4.26 -2.78
C ASN A 41 3.29 5.20 -2.55
N LEU A 42 2.68 5.71 -3.63
CA LEU A 42 1.45 6.49 -3.55
C LEU A 42 0.31 5.69 -2.94
N PHE A 43 0.10 4.45 -3.38
CA PHE A 43 -0.92 3.56 -2.83
C PHE A 43 -0.74 3.33 -1.33
N ILE A 44 0.49 3.09 -0.87
CA ILE A 44 0.78 2.90 0.55
C ILE A 44 0.43 4.15 1.36
N GLN A 45 0.79 5.35 0.87
CA GLN A 45 0.45 6.60 1.56
C GLN A 45 -1.07 6.81 1.63
N GLN A 46 -1.80 6.57 0.55
CA GLN A 46 -3.27 6.72 0.52
C GLN A 46 -3.96 5.80 1.54
N ILE A 47 -3.45 4.57 1.73
CA ILE A 47 -3.97 3.65 2.75
C ILE A 47 -3.69 4.15 4.17
N LEU A 48 -2.51 4.72 4.42
CA LEU A 48 -2.13 5.26 5.73
C LEU A 48 -2.91 6.54 6.09
N ASP A 49 -3.15 7.38 5.10
CA ASP A 49 -3.89 8.64 5.25
C ASP A 49 -5.41 8.43 5.30
N GLY A 50 -5.90 7.21 5.02
CA GLY A 50 -7.32 6.89 4.98
C GLY A 50 -8.03 7.38 3.71
N GLU A 51 -7.27 7.69 2.66
CA GLU A 51 -7.75 8.08 1.34
C GLU A 51 -8.22 6.85 0.55
N TRP A 52 -9.30 6.22 1.02
CA TRP A 52 -9.75 4.90 0.56
C TRP A 52 -10.16 4.85 -0.91
N ASP A 53 -10.90 5.86 -1.38
CA ASP A 53 -11.42 5.90 -2.75
C ASP A 53 -10.28 6.09 -3.77
N ASP A 54 -9.32 6.94 -3.41
CA ASP A 54 -8.08 7.15 -4.16
C ASP A 54 -7.18 5.91 -4.13
N SER A 55 -7.13 5.18 -3.01
CA SER A 55 -6.39 3.91 -2.90
C SER A 55 -6.92 2.86 -3.87
N VAL A 56 -8.25 2.72 -4.01
CA VAL A 56 -8.86 1.80 -4.98
C VAL A 56 -8.53 2.22 -6.41
N ALA A 57 -8.62 3.52 -6.72
CA ALA A 57 -8.26 4.04 -8.04
C ALA A 57 -6.79 3.80 -8.39
N THR A 58 -5.88 3.92 -7.41
CA THR A 58 -4.45 3.65 -7.58
C THR A 58 -4.17 2.16 -7.73
N LEU A 59 -4.88 1.28 -7.01
CA LEU A 59 -4.78 -0.18 -7.15
C LEU A 59 -5.02 -0.63 -8.59
N HIS A 60 -6.02 -0.07 -9.27
CA HIS A 60 -6.27 -0.34 -10.69
C HIS A 60 -5.13 0.11 -11.62
N LYS A 61 -4.29 1.06 -11.19
CA LYS A 61 -3.14 1.57 -11.95
C LYS A 61 -1.84 0.80 -11.70
N ILE A 62 -1.75 0.00 -10.62
CA ILE A 62 -0.55 -0.80 -10.28
C ILE A 62 -0.30 -1.92 -11.32
N GLY A 63 -1.26 -2.18 -12.22
CA GLY A 63 -1.04 -3.05 -13.39
C GLY A 63 -1.19 -4.54 -13.07
N LEU A 64 -1.95 -4.88 -12.03
CA LEU A 64 -2.41 -6.25 -11.81
C LEU A 64 -3.35 -6.64 -12.96
N ILE A 65 -2.97 -7.66 -13.72
CA ILE A 65 -3.75 -8.14 -14.88
C ILE A 65 -4.95 -8.99 -14.41
N ASP A 66 -4.90 -9.50 -13.18
CA ASP A 66 -5.95 -10.34 -12.62
C ASP A 66 -7.03 -9.50 -11.93
N GLU A 67 -8.18 -9.37 -12.59
CA GLU A 67 -9.38 -8.72 -12.05
C GLU A 67 -9.86 -9.37 -10.74
N THR A 68 -9.59 -10.65 -10.51
CA THR A 68 -9.93 -11.35 -9.27
C THR A 68 -9.10 -10.82 -8.11
N ILE A 69 -7.79 -10.63 -8.33
CA ILE A 69 -6.90 -10.06 -7.32
C ILE A 69 -7.32 -8.62 -7.02
N ILE A 70 -7.58 -7.82 -8.06
CA ILE A 70 -8.07 -6.45 -7.89
C ILE A 70 -9.37 -6.43 -7.06
N ARG A 71 -10.34 -7.28 -7.38
CA ARG A 71 -11.62 -7.35 -6.66
C ARG A 71 -11.44 -7.73 -5.19
N LEU A 72 -10.63 -8.74 -4.90
CA LEU A 72 -10.36 -9.19 -3.53
C LEU A 72 -9.61 -8.10 -2.73
N SER A 73 -8.62 -7.46 -3.33
CA SER A 73 -7.89 -6.36 -2.71
C SER A 73 -8.79 -5.14 -2.47
N SER A 74 -9.67 -4.77 -3.42
CA SER A 74 -10.66 -3.71 -3.22
C SER A 74 -11.63 -4.05 -2.09
N PHE A 75 -12.05 -5.31 -1.97
CA PHE A 75 -12.90 -5.74 -0.86
C PHE A 75 -12.24 -5.49 0.50
N VAL A 76 -10.96 -5.86 0.66
CA VAL A 76 -10.21 -5.62 1.91
C VAL A 76 -10.08 -4.12 2.21
N ILE A 77 -9.79 -3.29 1.20
CA ILE A 77 -9.70 -1.83 1.38
C ILE A 77 -11.04 -1.25 1.88
N LEU A 78 -12.16 -1.68 1.27
CA LEU A 78 -13.49 -1.23 1.66
C LEU A 78 -13.93 -1.74 3.03
N GLU A 79 -13.52 -2.94 3.41
CA GLU A 79 -13.72 -3.47 4.76
C GLU A 79 -12.99 -2.61 5.80
N GLN A 80 -11.74 -2.22 5.53
CA GLN A 80 -11.00 -1.33 6.43
C GLN A 80 -11.65 0.07 6.52
N LYS A 81 -12.13 0.63 5.39
CA LYS A 81 -12.93 1.87 5.38
C LYS A 81 -14.17 1.74 6.27
N PHE A 82 -14.89 0.62 6.18
CA PHE A 82 -16.08 0.38 6.99
C PHE A 82 -15.75 0.34 8.49
N PHE A 83 -14.71 -0.38 8.90
CA PHE A 83 -14.28 -0.39 10.30
C PHE A 83 -13.81 0.98 10.79
N ALA A 84 -13.07 1.72 9.95
CA ALA A 84 -12.65 3.09 10.27
C ALA A 84 -13.85 4.03 10.49
N LEU A 85 -14.91 3.89 9.68
CA LEU A 85 -16.15 4.65 9.86
C LEU A 85 -16.88 4.26 11.14
N LEU A 86 -16.99 2.96 11.44
CA LEU A 86 -17.62 2.50 12.68
C LEU A 86 -16.87 2.95 13.93
N ASP A 87 -15.54 2.93 13.90
CA ASP A 87 -14.74 3.43 15.02
C ASP A 87 -14.77 4.96 15.11
N GLY A 88 -14.88 5.67 13.99
CA GLY A 88 -15.15 7.10 13.96
C GLY A 88 -16.54 7.49 14.50
N GLU A 89 -17.58 6.72 14.19
CA GLU A 89 -18.93 6.89 14.73
C GLU A 89 -19.00 6.64 16.24
N LYS A 90 -18.29 5.62 16.74
CA LYS A 90 -18.19 5.35 18.18
C LYS A 90 -17.53 6.48 18.99
N VAL A 91 -16.66 7.28 18.37
CA VAL A 91 -16.08 8.47 19.02
C VAL A 91 -17.12 9.59 19.10
N MET A 92 -18.02 9.69 18.10
CA MET A 92 -19.07 10.70 18.11
C MET A 92 -20.16 10.42 19.15
N ASP A 93 -20.52 9.16 19.38
CA ASP A 93 -21.50 8.78 20.43
C ASP A 93 -21.00 9.09 21.85
N ARG A 94 -19.69 8.95 22.13
CA ARG A 94 -19.13 9.31 23.44
C ARG A 94 -19.12 10.83 23.74
N CYS A 95 -19.31 11.69 22.74
CA CYS A 95 -19.39 13.12 22.97
C CYS A 95 -20.82 13.61 23.31
N PHE A 96 -21.84 12.76 23.21
CA PHE A 96 -23.23 13.13 23.50
C PHE A 96 -23.74 12.69 24.88
N GLU A 97 -22.97 11.95 25.69
CA GLU A 97 -23.38 11.51 27.04
C GLU A 97 -22.88 12.40 28.20
N ASP A 98 -22.20 13.52 27.93
CA ASP A 98 -21.69 14.44 28.98
C ASP A 98 -22.55 15.72 29.16
N LYS A 99 -23.86 15.66 28.89
CA LYS A 99 -24.81 16.72 29.30
C LYS A 99 -26.15 16.16 29.76
N GLU A 100 -26.18 15.69 31.00
CA GLU A 100 -27.39 15.77 31.82
C GLU A 100 -26.96 15.91 33.29
N ASP A 101 -26.76 17.17 33.70
CA ASP A 101 -26.74 17.61 35.11
C ASP A 101 -28.18 17.87 35.58
#